data_AF-A0A959TEF0-F1
#
_entry.id   AF-A0A959TEF0-F1
#
_cell.length_a   1.000
_cell.length_b   1.000
_cell.length_c   1.000
_cell.angle_alpha   90.00
_cell.angle_beta   90.00
_cell.angle_gamma   90.00
#
_symmetry.space_group_name_H-M   'P 1'
#
loop_
_entity.id
_entity.type
_entity.pdbx_description
1 polymer ?
#
loop_
_entity_poly.entity_id
_entity_poly.type
_entity_poly.pdbx_seq_one_letter_code
_entity_poly.pdbx_strand_id
1 'polypeptide(L)'
;MLPLGKARPFELWREQDRLHLHLASGTRVGVREMKELLRLIEALDPGRMCPVLYWQDELVQVDVRARDLLRRACRGQGRAVGFVVRD
;
A
#
# COMPACT_ATOMS: atom_id res chain seq x y z
N MET A 1 -3.76 -12.31 29.43
CA MET A 1 -4.61 -11.50 28.52
C MET A 1 -3.80 -10.27 28.14
N LEU A 2 -3.08 -10.31 27.01
CA LEU A 2 -2.34 -9.16 26.49
C LEU A 2 -3.35 -8.19 25.86
N PRO A 3 -3.16 -6.87 25.96
CA PRO A 3 -4.09 -5.90 25.38
C PRO A 3 -4.18 -6.16 23.87
N LEU A 4 -5.41 -6.24 23.35
CA LEU A 4 -5.71 -6.31 21.92
C LEU A 4 -4.95 -5.17 21.24
N GLY A 5 -3.79 -5.50 20.67
CA GLY A 5 -2.85 -4.54 20.14
C GLY A 5 -3.55 -3.71 19.07
N LYS A 6 -3.29 -2.40 19.06
CA LYS A 6 -3.70 -1.50 17.97
C LYS A 6 -3.53 -2.24 16.65
N ALA A 7 -4.65 -2.49 15.94
CA ALA A 7 -4.61 -3.08 14.62
C ALA A 7 -3.61 -2.29 13.76
N ARG A 8 -2.69 -2.99 13.08
CA ARG A 8 -1.71 -2.32 12.22
C ARG A 8 -2.49 -1.64 11.09
N PRO A 9 -2.21 -0.37 10.75
CA PRO A 9 -2.97 0.36 9.73
C PRO A 9 -2.77 -0.21 8.32
N PHE A 10 -1.73 -1.02 8.11
CA PHE A 10 -1.49 -1.71 6.87
C PHE A 10 -0.67 -2.99 7.09
N GLU A 11 -0.72 -3.86 6.09
CA GLU A 11 0.17 -4.99 5.92
C GLU A 11 0.87 -4.86 4.56
N LEU A 12 2.18 -5.14 4.53
CA LEU A 12 2.98 -5.14 3.31
C LEU A 12 3.83 -6.40 3.30
N TRP A 13 3.66 -7.23 2.27
CA TRP A 13 4.43 -8.45 2.09
C TRP A 13 4.68 -8.74 0.62
N ARG A 14 5.60 -9.66 0.37
CA ARG A 14 5.84 -10.23 -0.96
C ARG A 14 5.22 -11.61 -1.02
N GLU A 15 4.46 -11.88 -2.07
CA GLU A 15 3.92 -13.20 -2.37
C GLU A 15 4.21 -13.50 -3.84
N GLN A 16 4.94 -14.59 -4.08
CA GLN A 16 5.43 -14.95 -5.41
C GLN A 16 6.17 -13.77 -6.07
N ASP A 17 5.65 -13.28 -7.19
CA ASP A 17 6.20 -12.19 -7.98
C ASP A 17 5.43 -10.87 -7.80
N ARG A 18 4.76 -10.67 -6.66
CA ARG A 18 3.95 -9.48 -6.39
C ARG A 18 4.19 -8.94 -4.99
N LEU A 19 4.08 -7.63 -4.85
CA LEU A 19 4.00 -6.96 -3.56
C LEU A 19 2.54 -6.70 -3.22
N HIS A 20 2.13 -7.11 -2.03
CA HIS A 20 0.79 -6.91 -1.53
C HIS A 20 0.81 -5.80 -0.50
N LEU A 21 0.13 -4.70 -0.79
CA LEU A 21 -0.11 -3.61 0.15
C LEU A 21 -1.58 -3.62 0.52
N HIS A 22 -1.89 -4.01 1.75
CA HIS A 22 -3.25 -4.08 2.27
C HIS A 22 -3.46 -3.01 3.33
N LEU A 23 -4.42 -2.13 3.12
CA LEU A 23 -4.84 -1.14 4.12
C LEU A 23 -5.99 -1.69 4.95
N ALA A 24 -5.80 -1.72 6.26
CA ALA A 24 -6.81 -2.23 7.19
C ALA A 24 -8.00 -1.28 7.29
N SER A 25 -9.21 -1.83 7.50
CA SER A 25 -10.44 -1.06 7.69
C SER A 25 -10.29 0.09 8.71
N GLY A 26 -10.92 1.23 8.42
CA GLY A 26 -10.85 2.44 9.25
C GLY A 26 -9.55 3.25 9.11
N THR A 27 -8.60 2.81 8.28
CA THR A 27 -7.35 3.54 8.03
C THR A 27 -7.59 4.79 7.19
N ARG A 28 -6.95 5.89 7.59
CA ARG A 28 -6.84 7.12 6.78
C ARG A 28 -5.45 7.25 6.20
N VAL A 29 -5.35 7.40 4.88
CA VAL A 29 -4.08 7.54 4.17
C VAL A 29 -4.03 8.88 3.45
N GLY A 30 -3.18 9.77 3.97
CA GLY A 30 -2.81 11.01 3.31
C GLY A 30 -1.51 10.87 2.51
N VAL A 31 -1.06 12.00 1.96
CA VAL A 31 0.18 12.06 1.16
C VAL A 31 1.40 11.65 1.97
N ARG A 32 1.45 11.99 3.26
CA ARG A 32 2.58 11.64 4.14
C ARG A 32 2.66 10.13 4.33
N GLU A 33 1.56 9.50 4.71
CA GLU A 33 1.49 8.06 4.96
C GLU A 33 1.84 7.30 3.67
N MET A 34 1.36 7.77 2.51
CA MET A 34 1.71 7.17 1.23
C MET A 34 3.21 7.26 0.90
N LYS A 35 3.89 8.35 1.27
CA LYS A 35 5.36 8.42 1.08
C LYS A 35 6.09 7.37 1.91
N GLU A 36 5.65 7.13 3.14
CA GLU A 36 6.23 6.07 3.96
C GLU A 36 5.96 4.68 3.36
N LEU A 37 4.75 4.42 2.87
CA LEU A 37 4.42 3.17 2.18
C LEU A 37 5.30 2.95 0.94
N LEU A 38 5.53 3.99 0.13
CA LEU A 38 6.43 3.91 -1.03
C LEU A 38 7.87 3.59 -0.63
N ARG A 39 8.37 4.12 0.49
CA ARG A 39 9.71 3.78 1.01
C ARG A 39 9.78 2.32 1.44
N LEU A 40 8.73 1.80 2.08
CA LEU A 40 8.66 0.41 2.48
C LEU A 40 8.58 -0.55 1.28
N ILE A 41 7.81 -0.18 0.24
CA ILE A 41 7.76 -0.91 -1.03
C ILE A 41 9.15 -0.97 -1.67
N GLU A 42 9.87 0.15 -1.70
CA GLU A 42 11.23 0.18 -2.26
C GLU A 42 12.22 -0.63 -1.43
N ALA A 43 12.10 -0.60 -0.09
CA ALA A 43 12.95 -1.41 0.78
C ALA A 43 12.71 -2.92 0.59
N LEU A 44 11.46 -3.32 0.30
CA LEU A 44 11.08 -4.73 0.14
C LEU A 44 11.42 -5.29 -1.25
N ASP A 45 11.46 -4.45 -2.28
CA ASP A 45 11.87 -4.83 -3.64
C ASP A 45 12.71 -3.70 -4.27
N PRO A 46 13.99 -3.56 -3.91
CA PRO A 46 14.84 -2.50 -4.46
C PRO A 46 15.03 -2.61 -5.98
N GLY A 47 14.90 -3.83 -6.53
CA GLY A 47 15.04 -4.11 -7.95
C GLY A 47 13.82 -3.73 -8.79
N ARG A 48 12.69 -3.34 -8.16
CA ARG A 48 11.46 -2.90 -8.84
C ARG A 48 10.88 -3.94 -9.81
N MET A 49 11.13 -5.21 -9.53
CA MET A 49 10.69 -6.30 -10.40
C MET A 49 9.25 -6.71 -10.11
N CYS A 50 8.77 -6.47 -8.89
CA CYS A 50 7.47 -6.93 -8.46
C CYS A 50 6.41 -5.81 -8.67
N PRO A 51 5.31 -6.05 -9.41
CA PRO A 51 4.14 -5.19 -9.39
C PRO A 51 3.53 -5.08 -7.99
N VAL A 52 2.90 -3.93 -7.70
CA VAL A 52 2.19 -3.71 -6.44
C VAL A 52 0.71 -3.99 -6.63
N LEU A 53 0.15 -4.90 -5.84
CA LEU A 53 -1.28 -5.04 -5.62
C LEU A 53 -1.67 -4.23 -4.39
N TYR A 54 -2.45 -3.19 -4.62
CA TYR A 54 -3.00 -2.33 -3.60
C TYR A 54 -4.42 -2.81 -3.25
N TRP A 55 -4.61 -3.22 -2.00
CA TRP A 55 -5.86 -3.71 -1.44
C TRP A 55 -6.42 -2.71 -0.46
N GLN A 56 -7.68 -2.37 -0.65
CA GLN A 56 -8.40 -1.43 0.19
C GLN A 56 -9.64 -2.11 0.78
N ASP A 57 -9.66 -2.27 2.10
CA ASP A 57 -10.87 -2.73 2.82
C ASP A 57 -11.96 -1.66 2.83
N GLU A 58 -13.18 -2.12 3.13
CA GLU A 58 -14.30 -1.25 3.47
C GLU A 58 -13.91 -0.25 4.58
N LEU A 59 -14.38 0.99 4.45
CA LEU A 59 -14.12 2.12 5.36
C LEU A 59 -12.70 2.71 5.35
N VAL A 60 -11.79 2.23 4.49
CA VAL A 60 -10.51 2.91 4.27
C VAL A 60 -10.74 4.24 3.53
N GLN A 61 -10.17 5.32 4.05
CA GLN A 61 -10.25 6.65 3.42
C GLN A 61 -8.86 7.04 2.90
N VAL A 62 -8.74 7.17 1.57
CA VAL A 62 -7.47 7.54 0.93
C VAL A 62 -7.66 8.85 0.19
N ASP A 63 -6.82 9.83 0.52
CA ASP A 63 -6.77 11.10 -0.22
C ASP A 63 -6.45 10.82 -1.70
N VAL A 64 -7.20 11.43 -2.60
CA VAL A 64 -6.99 11.33 -4.05
C VAL A 64 -5.53 11.66 -4.42
N ARG A 65 -4.94 12.69 -3.79
CA ARG A 65 -3.54 13.08 -4.01
C ARG A 65 -2.56 12.01 -3.56
N ALA A 66 -2.90 11.27 -2.50
CA ALA A 66 -2.10 10.14 -2.02
C ALA A 66 -2.19 8.97 -3.00
N ARG A 67 -3.39 8.64 -3.49
CA ARG A 67 -3.59 7.61 -4.51
C ARG A 67 -2.84 7.95 -5.81
N ASP A 68 -2.88 9.20 -6.23
CA ASP A 68 -2.16 9.68 -7.41
C ASP A 68 -0.64 9.68 -7.21
N LEU A 69 -0.17 9.92 -5.98
CA LEU A 69 1.25 9.77 -5.66
C LEU A 69 1.71 8.32 -5.85
N LEU A 70 0.96 7.34 -5.36
CA LEU A 70 1.27 5.91 -5.56
C LEU A 70 1.37 5.58 -7.05
N ARG A 71 0.34 5.94 -7.83
CA ARG A 71 0.31 5.70 -9.28
C ARG A 71 1.51 6.29 -10.00
N ARG A 72 1.83 7.56 -9.71
CA ARG A 72 2.95 8.27 -10.36
C ARG A 72 4.30 7.69 -9.94
N ALA A 73 4.48 7.37 -8.67
CA ALA A 73 5.74 6.80 -8.17
C ALA A 73 6.01 5.43 -8.80
N CYS A 74 5.03 4.51 -8.76
CA CYS A 74 5.17 3.20 -9.38
C CYS A 74 5.43 3.32 -10.89
N ARG A 75 4.61 4.10 -11.62
CA ARG A 75 4.77 4.29 -13.07
C ARG A 75 6.12 4.92 -13.43
N GLY A 76 6.55 5.94 -12.69
CA GLY A 76 7.84 6.62 -12.89
C GLY A 76 9.04 5.71 -12.63
N GLN A 77 8.85 4.63 -11.88
CA GLN A 77 9.85 3.61 -11.59
C GLN A 77 9.76 2.39 -12.54
N GLY A 78 8.86 2.40 -13.53
CA GLY A 78 8.62 1.23 -14.40
C GLY A 78 7.89 0.07 -13.70
N ARG A 79 7.34 0.32 -12.51
CA ARG A 79 6.64 -0.67 -11.69
C ARG A 79 5.13 -0.57 -11.92
N ALA A 80 4.50 -1.69 -12.27
CA ALA A 80 3.03 -1.72 -12.40
C ALA A 80 2.35 -1.68 -11.03
N VAL A 81 1.15 -1.07 -10.98
CA VAL A 81 0.30 -1.04 -9.79
C VAL A 81 -1.13 -1.40 -10.16
N GLY A 82 -1.72 -2.36 -9.45
CA GLY A 82 -3.11 -2.77 -9.55
C GLY A 82 -3.88 -2.37 -8.31
N PHE A 83 -5.12 -1.89 -8.47
CA PHE A 83 -6.02 -1.54 -7.37
C PHE A 83 -7.11 -2.59 -7.27
N VAL A 84 -7.23 -3.23 -6.11
CA VAL A 84 -8.29 -4.19 -5.80
C VAL A 84 -9.26 -3.48 -4.85
N VAL A 85 -10.47 -3.27 -5.34
CA VAL A 85 -11.59 -2.76 -4.54
C VAL A 85 -12.48 -3.96 -4.23
N ARG A 86 -12.72 -4.22 -2.94
CA ARG A 86 -13.81 -5.11 -2.53
C ARG A 86 -15.02 -4.23 -2.25
N ASP A 87 -16.10 -4.50 -2.98
CA ASP A 87 -17.45 -3.98 -2.71
C ASP A 87 -18.11 -4.77 -1.58
#